data_AF-A0A1F5NS87-F1
#
_entry.id   AF-A0A1F5NS87-F1
#
_cell.length_a   1.000
_cell.length_b   1.000
_cell.length_c   1.000
_cell.angle_alpha   90.00
_cell.angle_beta   90.00
_cell.angle_gamma   90.00
#
_symmetry.space_group_name_H-M   'P 1'
#
loop_
_entity.id
_entity.type
_entity.pdbx_description
1 polymer ?
#
loop_
_entity_poly.entity_id
_entity_poly.type
_entity_poly.pdbx_seq_one_letter_code
_entity_poly.pdbx_strand_id
1 'polypeptide(L)' 'MEFAPSLFSTRVSSGRRTIFFDVKNTKDQKPYLKITESSISKDGEKKKTYMAVFENEMNDFKQAVEQVMGFVNQSAK' A
#
# COMPACT_ATOMS: atom_id res chain seq x y z
N MET A 1 -17.41 -2.35 -13.15
CA MET A 1 -17.26 -2.69 -11.72
C MET A 1 -16.91 -1.40 -11.02
N GLU A 2 -17.90 -0.75 -10.40
CA GLU A 2 -17.68 0.48 -9.63
C GLU A 2 -16.84 0.11 -8.40
N PHE A 3 -15.67 0.72 -8.25
CA PHE A 3 -14.89 0.57 -7.03
C PHE A 3 -15.51 1.48 -5.98
N ALA A 4 -16.00 0.91 -4.88
CA ALA A 4 -16.43 1.71 -3.74
C ALA A 4 -15.33 2.74 -3.38
N PRO A 5 -15.70 4.00 -3.08
CA PRO A 5 -14.73 5.02 -2.67
C PRO A 5 -13.94 4.53 -1.45
N SER A 6 -12.64 4.83 -1.42
CA SER A 6 -11.80 4.49 -0.27
C SER A 6 -12.33 5.18 0.98
N LEU A 7 -12.39 4.46 2.11
CA LEU A 7 -12.70 5.05 3.42
C LEU A 7 -11.60 6.01 3.87
N PHE A 8 -10.37 5.70 3.50
CA PHE A 8 -9.19 6.50 3.75
C PHE A 8 -8.18 6.25 2.63
N SER A 9 -7.40 7.27 2.27
CA SER A 9 -6.32 7.16 1.29
C SER A 9 -5.16 8.07 1.68
N THR A 10 -3.95 7.53 1.62
CA THR A 10 -2.71 8.32 1.62
C THR A 10 -1.75 7.80 0.55
N ARG A 11 -0.68 8.56 0.25
CA ARG A 11 0.30 8.17 -0.76
C ARG A 11 1.69 8.68 -0.45
N VAL A 12 2.68 7.97 -0.97
CA VAL A 12 4.08 8.39 -1.03
C VAL A 12 4.51 8.42 -2.49
N SER A 13 4.94 9.58 -2.97
CA SER A 13 5.45 9.77 -4.33
C SER A 13 6.94 10.05 -4.30
N SER A 14 7.71 9.35 -5.13
CA SER A 14 9.14 9.58 -5.32
C SER A 14 9.54 9.28 -6.77
N GLY A 15 9.95 10.31 -7.50
CA GLY A 15 10.35 10.22 -8.90
C GLY A 15 9.26 9.57 -9.78
N ARG A 16 9.59 8.43 -10.39
CA ARG A 16 8.71 7.68 -11.30
C ARG A 16 7.81 6.67 -10.58
N ARG A 17 7.79 6.65 -9.24
CA ARG A 17 7.03 5.69 -8.42
C ARG A 17 6.08 6.43 -7.49
N THR A 18 4.84 5.96 -7.38
CA THR A 18 3.89 6.37 -6.35
C THR A 18 3.27 5.14 -5.70
N ILE A 19 3.30 5.08 -4.38
CA ILE A 19 2.67 4.03 -3.58
C ILE A 19 1.44 4.64 -2.93
N PHE A 20 0.28 4.05 -3.16
CA PHE A 20 -1.00 4.42 -2.58
C PHE A 20 -1.36 3.42 -1.49
N PHE A 21 -1.83 3.92 -0.36
CA PHE A 21 -2.32 3.14 0.78
C PHE A 21 -3.79 3.50 0.98
N ASP A 22 -4.68 2.61 0.53
CA ASP A 22 -6.13 2.81 0.57
C ASP A 22 -6.76 1.87 1.58
N VAL A 23 -7.64 2.38 2.43
CA VAL A 23 -8.58 1.54 3.21
C VAL A 23 -9.88 1.44 2.43
N LYS A 24 -10.32 0.21 2.13
CA LYS A 24 -11.53 -0.06 1.36
C LYS A 24 -12.40 -1.07 2.10
N ASN A 25 -13.68 -1.15 1.73
CA ASN A 25 -14.58 -2.18 2.23
C ASN A 25 -14.70 -3.34 1.26
N THR A 26 -14.75 -4.56 1.80
CA THR A 26 -15.27 -5.72 1.07
C THR A 26 -16.78 -5.54 0.82
N LYS A 27 -17.37 -6.45 0.04
CA LYS A 27 -18.83 -6.47 -0.17
C LYS A 27 -19.61 -6.62 1.14
N ASP A 28 -19.01 -7.29 2.12
CA ASP A 28 -19.59 -7.53 3.45
C ASP A 28 -19.25 -6.41 4.46
N GLN A 29 -18.86 -5.23 3.97
CA GLN A 29 -18.52 -4.05 4.77
C GLN A 29 -17.34 -4.24 5.74
N LYS A 30 -16.46 -5.21 5.49
CA LYS A 30 -15.23 -5.37 6.27
C LYS A 30 -14.11 -4.51 5.69
N PRO A 31 -13.41 -3.70 6.49
CA PRO A 31 -12.31 -2.89 5.99
C PRO A 31 -11.08 -3.77 5.69
N TYR A 32 -10.35 -3.41 4.63
CA TYR A 32 -9.07 -4.00 4.27
C TYR A 32 -8.13 -2.92 3.71
N LEU A 33 -6.83 -3.14 3.84
CA LEU A 33 -5.81 -2.26 3.26
C LEU A 33 -5.51 -2.74 1.83
N LYS A 34 -5.52 -1.82 0.87
CA LYS A 34 -5.01 -2.03 -0.47
C LYS A 34 -3.80 -1.12 -0.69
N ILE A 35 -2.65 -1.74 -0.95
CA ILE A 35 -1.44 -1.03 -1.33
C ILE A 35 -1.30 -1.14 -2.85
N THR A 36 -1.23 0.00 -3.54
CA THR A 36 -1.02 0.03 -4.99
C THR A 36 0.28 0.74 -5.30
N GLU A 37 1.17 0.09 -6.02
CA GLU A 37 2.32 0.75 -6.62
C GLU A 37 1.97 1.12 -8.06
N SER A 38 2.14 2.38 -8.41
CA SER A 38 2.16 2.87 -9.79
C SER A 38 3.58 3.32 -10.11
N SER A 39 4.20 2.72 -11.12
CA SER A 39 5.53 3.09 -11.60
C SER A 39 5.52 3.41 -13.09
N ILE A 40 6.44 4.26 -13.51
CA ILE A 40 6.68 4.59 -14.92
C ILE A 40 8.06 4.04 -15.28
N SER A 41 8.13 3.15 -16.27
CA SER A 41 9.37 2.55 -16.76
C SER A 41 10.28 3.59 -17.42
N LYS A 42 11.48 3.18 -17.83
CA LYS A 42 12.39 4.05 -18.58
C LYS A 42 11.79 4.51 -19.90
N ASP A 43 11.09 3.60 -20.56
CA ASP A 43 10.45 3.78 -21.87
C ASP A 43 9.08 4.47 -21.79
N GLY A 44 8.69 4.93 -20.60
CA GLY A 44 7.44 5.68 -20.38
C GLY A 44 6.21 4.80 -20.10
N GLU A 45 6.37 3.48 -20.10
CA GLU A 45 5.26 2.56 -19.82
C GLU A 45 4.83 2.64 -18.36
N LYS A 46 3.52 2.74 -18.14
CA LYS A 46 2.94 2.77 -16.79
C LYS A 46 2.66 1.34 -16.33
N LYS A 47 3.30 0.93 -15.25
CA LYS A 47 3.02 -0.34 -14.57
C LYS A 47 2.27 -0.07 -13.27
N LYS A 48 1.26 -0.90 -13.00
CA LYS A 48 0.56 -0.91 -11.70
C LYS A 48 0.58 -2.30 -11.12
N THR A 49 0.96 -2.41 -9.86
CA THR A 49 0.85 -3.64 -9.07
C THR A 49 0.10 -3.31 -7.79
N TYR A 50 -0.55 -4.31 -7.19
CA TYR A 50 -1.25 -4.12 -5.93
C TYR A 50 -1.15 -5.36 -5.05
N MET A 51 -1.34 -5.14 -3.75
CA MET A 51 -1.58 -6.17 -2.76
C MET A 51 -2.74 -5.74 -1.86
N ALA A 52 -3.44 -6.72 -1.30
CA ALA A 52 -4.45 -6.51 -0.29
C ALA A 52 -3.97 -7.15 1.02
N VAL A 53 -4.24 -6.50 2.14
CA VAL A 53 -4.00 -7.02 3.49
C VAL A 53 -5.34 -7.00 4.21
N PHE A 54 -5.83 -8.18 4.56
CA PHE A 54 -7.13 -8.32 5.21
C PHE A 54 -7.03 -8.20 6.73
N GLU A 55 -8.18 -8.05 7.37
CA GLU A 55 -8.30 -7.84 8.82
C GLU A 55 -7.52 -8.87 9.65
N ASN A 56 -7.57 -10.15 9.26
CA ASN A 56 -6.89 -11.25 9.94
C ASN A 56 -5.36 -11.20 9.84
N GLU A 57 -4.82 -10.42 8.90
CA GLU A 57 -3.37 -10.29 8.64
C GLU A 57 -2.83 -8.93 9.11
N MET A 58 -3.72 -7.99 9.48
CA MET A 58 -3.37 -6.58 9.66
C MET A 58 -2.36 -6.35 10.79
N ASN A 59 -2.53 -7.03 11.92
CA ASN A 59 -1.64 -6.88 13.07
C ASN A 59 -0.23 -7.40 12.78
N ASP A 60 -0.12 -8.57 12.17
CA ASP A 60 1.16 -9.19 11.82
C ASP A 60 1.86 -8.38 10.72
N PHE A 61 1.11 -7.90 9.73
CA PHE A 61 1.62 -7.02 8.69
C PHE A 61 2.19 -5.71 9.28
N LYS A 62 1.44 -5.07 10.20
CA LYS A 62 1.90 -3.86 10.89
C LYS A 62 3.23 -4.11 11.63
N GLN A 63 3.30 -5.18 12.43
CA GLN A 63 4.51 -5.50 13.20
C GLN A 63 5.71 -5.75 12.29
N ALA A 64 5.52 -6.51 11.20
CA ALA A 64 6.60 -6.78 10.24
C ALA A 64 7.12 -5.49 9.58
N VAL A 65 6.23 -4.57 9.18
CA VAL A 65 6.62 -3.28 8.59
C VAL A 65 7.37 -2.42 9.61
N GLU A 66 6.88 -2.32 10.84
CA GLU A 66 7.52 -1.56 11.91
C GLU A 66 8.92 -2.07 12.24
N GLN A 67 9.10 -3.40 12.31
CA GLN A 67 10.41 -4.03 12.55
C GLN A 67 11.41 -3.71 11.43
N VAL A 68 11.00 -3.85 10.16
CA VAL A 68 11.87 -3.54 9.01
C VAL A 68 12.23 -2.06 8.97
N MET A 69 11.26 -1.17 9.22
CA MET A 69 11.53 0.27 9.30
C MET A 69 12.51 0.62 10.42
N GLY A 70 12.36 0.01 11.59
CA GLY A 70 13.29 0.16 12.71
C GLY A 70 14.72 -0.21 12.32
N PHE A 71 14.89 -1.35 11.64
CA PHE A 71 16.19 -1.83 11.19
C PHE A 71 16.84 -0.89 10.15
N VAL A 72 16.07 -0.43 9.15
CA VAL A 72 16.57 0.49 8.11
C VAL A 72 17.00 1.83 8.72
N ASN A 73 16.21 2.38 9.65
CA ASN A 73 16.52 3.67 10.27
C ASN A 73 17.73 3.61 11.21
N GLN A 74 18.02 2.46 11.82
CA GLN A 74 19.23 2.25 12.63
C GLN A 74 20.48 2.08 11.77
N SER A 75 20.36 1.42 10.62
CA SER A 75 21.47 1.16 9.70
C SER A 75 21.86 2.38 8.86
N ALA A 76 20.98 3.38 8.77
CA ALA A 76 21.23 4.64 8.06
C ALA A 76 21.91 5.72 8.92
N LYS A 77 22.35 5.39 10.14
CA LYS A 77 23.13 6.26 11.03
C LYS A 77 24.62 6.00 10.93
#